data_AF-A0A9W8WHP6-F1
#
_entry.id   AF-A0A9W8WHP6-F1
#
_cell.length_a   1.000
_cell.length_b   1.000
_cell.length_c   1.000
_cell.angle_alpha   90.00
_cell.angle_beta   90.00
_cell.angle_gamma   90.00
#
_symmetry.space_group_name_H-M   'P 1'
#
loop_
_entity.id
_entity.type
_entity.pdbx_description
1 polymer ?
#
loop_
_entity_poly.entity_id
_entity_poly.type
_entity_poly.pdbx_seq_one_letter_code
_entity_poly.pdbx_strand_id
1 'polypeptide(L)' 'MGWVLHATEEAERASEWRKIIAICVVLGVIASAVVVARLYIRYKNRGLANDDWVSLVSMVFSIIYSAMCIA' A
#
# COMPACT_ATOMS: atom_id res chain seq x y z
N MET A 1 21.56 -11.23 -0.80
CA MET A 1 21.22 -9.81 -0.98
C MET A 1 20.11 -9.49 -0.01
N GLY A 2 20.46 -9.47 1.29
CA GLY A 2 19.53 -9.15 2.35
C GLY A 2 19.00 -7.75 2.16
N TRP A 3 17.70 -7.62 2.35
CA TRP A 3 16.96 -6.36 2.27
C TRP A 3 17.59 -5.25 3.14
N VAL A 4 18.33 -5.64 4.17
CA VAL A 4 19.03 -4.74 5.09
C VAL A 4 20.52 -4.71 4.74
N LEU A 5 21.00 -3.56 4.27
CA LEU A 5 22.45 -3.30 4.16
C LEU A 5 23.09 -3.51 5.54
N HIS A 6 24.12 -4.37 5.61
CA HIS A 6 24.86 -4.73 6.83
C HIS A 6 24.13 -5.58 7.89
N ALA A 7 23.04 -6.30 7.56
CA ALA A 7 22.50 -7.28 8.49
C ALA A 7 23.45 -8.47 8.71
N THR A 8 23.65 -8.86 9.97
CA THR A 8 24.23 -10.16 10.33
C THR A 8 23.29 -11.30 9.89
N GLU A 9 23.84 -12.46 9.50
CA GLU A 9 23.05 -13.61 8.99
C GLU A 9 21.94 -14.07 9.97
N GLU A 10 22.14 -13.86 11.27
CA GLU A 10 21.16 -14.13 12.32
C GLU A 10 19.96 -13.17 12.26
N ALA A 11 20.19 -11.88 11.99
CA ALA A 11 19.14 -10.88 11.85
C ALA A 11 18.34 -11.08 10.54
N GLU A 12 19.00 -11.53 9.47
CA GLU A 12 18.34 -11.85 8.20
C GLU A 12 17.45 -13.10 8.30
N ARG A 13 17.83 -14.09 9.14
CA ARG A 13 17.00 -15.27 9.45
C ARG A 13 15.84 -14.97 10.39
N ALA A 14 16.02 -14.08 11.36
CA ALA A 14 14.98 -13.70 12.30
C ALA A 14 13.96 -12.71 11.68
N SER A 15 14.42 -11.87 10.75
CA SER A 15 13.56 -10.90 10.08
C SER A 15 12.69 -11.60 9.04
N GLU A 16 11.40 -11.78 9.34
CA GLU A 16 10.42 -12.28 8.37
C GLU A 16 10.01 -11.20 7.36
N TRP A 17 11.00 -10.47 6.82
CA TRP A 17 10.82 -9.32 5.93
C TRP A 17 9.96 -9.67 4.71
N ARG A 18 10.09 -10.89 4.17
CA ARG A 18 9.25 -11.39 3.05
C ARG A 18 7.76 -11.43 3.43
N LYS A 19 7.42 -11.78 4.66
CA LYS A 19 6.03 -11.82 5.14
C LYS A 19 5.49 -10.41 5.35
N ILE A 20 6.29 -9.50 5.89
CA ILE A 20 5.90 -8.09 6.09
C ILE A 20 5.61 -7.44 4.73
N ILE A 21 6.51 -7.62 3.75
CA ILE A 21 6.29 -7.14 2.38
C ILE A 21 5.01 -7.75 1.79
N ALA A 22 4.80 -9.06 1.94
CA ALA A 22 3.60 -9.72 1.44
C ALA A 22 2.32 -9.12 2.05
N ILE A 23 2.31 -8.85 3.37
CA ILE A 23 1.18 -8.23 4.05
C ILE A 23 0.95 -6.79 3.58
N CYS A 24 2.01 -5.98 3.49
CA CYS A 24 1.91 -4.59 3.00
C CYS A 24 1.35 -4.55 1.56
N VAL A 25 1.81 -5.44 0.68
CA VAL A 25 1.30 -5.53 -0.69
C VAL A 25 -0.17 -5.98 -0.70
N VAL A 26 -0.53 -7.03 0.03
CA VAL A 26 -1.91 -7.55 0.06
C VAL A 26 -2.88 -6.51 0.63
N LEU A 27 -2.55 -5.92 1.77
CA LEU A 27 -3.37 -4.88 2.40
C LEU A 27 -3.45 -3.63 1.52
N GLY A 28 -2.36 -3.26 0.85
CA GLY A 28 -2.34 -2.17 -0.13
C GLY A 28 -3.31 -2.43 -1.29
N VAL A 29 -3.26 -3.62 -1.89
CA VAL A 29 -4.17 -4.02 -2.98
C VAL A 29 -5.63 -3.98 -2.53
N ILE A 30 -5.94 -4.50 -1.34
CA ILE A 30 -7.30 -4.49 -0.78
C ILE A 30 -7.77 -3.05 -0.54
N ALA A 31 -6.95 -2.22 0.10
CA ALA A 31 -7.27 -0.82 0.35
C ALA A 31 -7.51 -0.07 -0.98
N SER A 32 -6.68 -0.30 -1.98
CA SER A 32 -6.86 0.29 -3.31
C SER A 32 -8.15 -0.18 -3.98
N ALA A 33 -8.46 -1.48 -3.92
CA ALA A 33 -9.69 -2.02 -4.49
C ALA A 33 -10.94 -1.41 -3.83
N VAL A 34 -10.93 -1.22 -2.51
CA VAL A 34 -12.03 -0.58 -1.78
C VAL A 34 -12.22 0.87 -2.21
N VAL A 35 -11.12 1.64 -2.32
CA VAL A 35 -11.19 3.04 -2.77
C VAL A 35 -11.69 3.13 -4.20
N VAL A 36 -11.16 2.32 -5.12
CA VAL A 36 -11.60 2.29 -6.53
C VAL A 36 -13.07 1.89 -6.65
N ALA A 37 -13.52 0.87 -5.91
CA ALA A 37 -14.92 0.46 -5.90
C ALA A 37 -15.84 1.57 -5.38
N ARG A 38 -15.46 2.27 -4.30
CA ARG A 38 -16.19 3.41 -3.75
C ARG A 38 -16.31 4.54 -4.78
N LEU A 39 -15.22 4.86 -5.47
CA LEU A 39 -15.18 5.89 -6.52
C LEU A 39 -16.05 5.51 -7.72
N TYR A 40 -15.99 4.24 -8.15
CA TYR A 40 -16.79 3.73 -9.27
C TYR A 40 -18.29 3.82 -8.99
N ILE A 41 -18.73 3.41 -7.79
CA ILE A 41 -20.15 3.48 -7.39
C ILE A 41 -20.61 4.95 -7.35
N ARG A 42 -19.79 5.86 -6.80
CA ARG A 42 -20.13 7.29 -6.73
C ARG A 42 -20.16 7.96 -8.10
N TYR A 43 -19.18 7.66 -8.96
CA TYR A 43 -19.14 8.15 -10.33
C TYR A 43 -20.43 7.79 -11.09
N LYS A 44 -20.87 6.53 -10.97
CA LYS A 44 -22.07 6.04 -11.63
C LYS A 44 -23.37 6.66 -11.10
N ASN A 45 -23.42 7.04 -9.81
CA ASN A 45 -24.66 7.53 -9.20
C ASN A 45 -24.83 9.06 -9.19
N ARG A 46 -23.77 9.86 -9.07
CA ARG A 46 -23.91 11.33 -8.85
C ARG A 46 -22.77 12.22 -9.36
N GLY A 47 -21.75 11.65 -10.01
CA GLY A 47 -20.50 12.36 -10.33
C GLY A 47 -19.53 12.41 -9.14
N LEU A 48 -18.23 12.57 -9.40
CA LEU A 48 -17.21 12.64 -8.34
C LEU A 48 -17.28 13.98 -7.60
N ALA A 49 -17.39 13.93 -6.27
CA ALA A 49 -17.23 15.11 -5.42
C ALA A 49 -15.75 15.36 -5.11
N ASN A 50 -15.39 16.58 -4.69
CA ASN A 50 -14.00 16.90 -4.30
C ASN A 50 -13.46 16.00 -3.18
N ASP A 51 -14.31 15.49 -2.29
CA ASP A 51 -13.92 14.50 -1.24
C ASP A 51 -13.39 13.18 -1.81
N ASP A 52 -13.87 12.80 -2.99
CA ASP A 52 -13.47 11.56 -3.64
C ASP A 52 -12.05 11.67 -4.21
N TRP A 53 -11.67 12.87 -4.65
CA TRP A 53 -10.30 13.20 -5.07
C TRP A 53 -9.31 13.13 -3.91
N VAL A 54 -9.67 13.65 -2.73
CA VAL A 54 -8.80 13.56 -1.54
C VAL A 54 -8.53 12.11 -1.17
N SER A 55 -9.56 11.25 -1.22
CA SER A 55 -9.42 9.83 -0.93
C SER A 55 -8.49 9.10 -1.92
N LEU A 56 -8.60 9.42 -3.22
CA LEU A 56 -7.72 8.87 -4.26
C LEU A 56 -6.27 9.32 -4.07
N VAL A 57 -6.04 10.61 -3.80
CA VAL A 57 -4.70 11.16 -3.57
C VAL A 57 -4.08 10.55 -2.32
N SER A 58 -4.82 10.42 -1.21
CA SER A 58 -4.34 9.75 0.01
C SER A 58 -3.96 8.28 -0.23
N MET A 59 -4.72 7.57 -1.06
CA MET A 59 -4.40 6.19 -1.45
C MET A 59 -3.05 6.13 -2.20
N VAL A 60 -2.82 7.04 -3.15
CA VAL A 60 -1.56 7.12 -3.91
C VAL A 60 -0.38 7.40 -2.98
N PHE A 61 -0.50 8.36 -2.05
CA PHE A 61 0.54 8.64 -1.06
C PHE A 61 0.82 7.43 -0.14
N SER A 62 -0.21 6.70 0.26
CA SER A 62 -0.07 5.49 1.09
C SER A 62 0.69 4.35 0.36
N ILE A 63 0.46 4.20 -0.95
CA ILE A 63 1.19 3.24 -1.78
C ILE A 63 2.66 3.65 -1.90
N ILE A 64 2.94 4.93 -2.18
CA ILE A 64 4.30 5.46 -2.26
C ILE A 64 5.05 5.27 -0.94
N TYR A 65 4.41 5.62 0.18
CA TYR A 65 4.99 5.43 1.51
C TYR A 65 5.29 3.95 1.81
N SER A 66 4.35 3.05 1.50
CA SER A 66 4.58 1.62 1.67
C SER A 66 5.73 1.13 0.78
N ALA A 67 5.81 1.61 -0.46
CA ALA A 67 6.92 1.27 -1.37
C ALA A 67 8.27 1.80 -0.86
N MET A 68 8.30 2.98 -0.23
CA MET A 68 9.50 3.55 0.39
C MET A 68 9.90 2.85 1.70
N CYS A 69 8.94 2.39 2.50
CA CYS A 69 9.23 1.59 3.71
C CYS A 69 9.69 0.18 3.37
N ILE A 70 9.26 -0.31 2.21
CA ILE A 70 9.83 -1.49 1.63
C ILE A 70 11.24 -1.10 1.18
N ALA A 71 11.45 -0.30 0.13
CA ALA A 71 12.74 0.02 -0.51
C ALA A 71 13.93 0.26 0.44
#